data_AF-A0A9E2AWJ9-F1
#
_entry.id   AF-A0A9E2AWJ9-F1
#
_cell.length_a   1.000
_cell.length_b   1.000
_cell.length_c   1.000
_cell.angle_alpha   90.00
_cell.angle_beta   90.00
_cell.angle_gamma   90.00
#
_symmetry.space_group_name_H-M   'P 1'
#
loop_
_entity.id
_entity.type
_entity.pdbx_description
1 polymer ?
#
loop_
_entity_poly.entity_id
_entity_poly.type
_entity_poly.pdbx_seq_one_letter_code
_entity_poly.pdbx_strand_id
1 'polypeptide(L)'
;MDPNSAKAHYVAALVAVWTEWDWEKGEREFLRSIELDPNDALCRLYYAHLLMTLRKSNEANQQAKKGLELDPMRPLVLGLYGVVMLNNNDDWQGAIQAFEKALSIDPNDWFSGGNLPNAKMEDAYKKGEYEKWIELWDEKVGNFGRWKKECRESVLKASGERGHIAAIEEMFRMNEKYGNDCYMSSEIKQERYIKLGNIDKAMEALEKGYEVRDNFMPYISTRYPYYNQFKDNPKYVEILRKMGLPTANN
;
A
#
# COMPACT_ATOMS: atom_id res chain seq x y z
N MET A 1 -12.97 29.17 -5.47
CA MET A 1 -12.38 28.17 -6.40
C MET A 1 -13.21 28.18 -7.66
N ASP A 2 -12.58 28.07 -8.83
CA ASP A 2 -13.28 28.01 -10.12
C ASP A 2 -13.94 26.63 -10.29
N PRO A 3 -15.29 26.55 -10.37
CA PRO A 3 -16.02 25.28 -10.49
C PRO A 3 -15.85 24.59 -11.86
N ASN A 4 -15.09 25.17 -12.80
CA ASN A 4 -14.77 24.54 -14.08
C ASN A 4 -13.29 24.11 -14.19
N SER A 5 -12.52 24.22 -13.11
CA SER A 5 -11.14 23.76 -13.11
C SER A 5 -11.07 22.26 -12.86
N ALA A 6 -10.70 21.47 -13.88
CA ALA A 6 -10.42 20.03 -13.74
C ALA A 6 -9.47 19.76 -12.56
N LYS A 7 -8.41 20.57 -12.44
CA LYS A 7 -7.44 20.47 -11.34
C LYS A 7 -8.06 20.70 -9.97
N ALA A 8 -9.01 21.63 -9.82
CA ALA A 8 -9.68 21.86 -8.54
C ALA A 8 -10.50 20.64 -8.11
N HIS A 9 -11.25 20.05 -9.05
CA HIS A 9 -12.00 18.81 -8.83
C HIS A 9 -11.06 17.64 -8.50
N TYR A 10 -9.96 17.48 -9.25
CA TYR A 10 -8.94 16.45 -8.96
C TYR A 10 -8.40 16.57 -7.52
N VAL A 11 -7.99 17.76 -7.09
CA VAL A 11 -7.48 17.98 -5.73
C VAL A 11 -8.58 17.76 -4.67
N ALA A 12 -9.82 18.20 -4.93
CA ALA A 12 -10.94 17.95 -4.04
C ALA A 12 -11.22 16.45 -3.88
N ALA A 13 -11.08 15.67 -4.96
CA ALA A 13 -11.19 14.21 -4.93
C ALA A 13 -10.09 13.59 -4.06
N LEU A 14 -8.84 14.04 -4.21
CA LEU A 14 -7.73 13.56 -3.39
C LEU A 14 -7.97 13.79 -1.89
N VAL A 15 -8.39 15.00 -1.51
CA VAL A 15 -8.68 15.33 -0.11
C VAL A 15 -9.85 14.49 0.42
N ALA A 16 -10.92 14.38 -0.37
CA ALA A 16 -12.09 13.58 0.00
C ALA A 16 -11.71 12.13 0.32
N VAL A 17 -10.92 11.49 -0.55
CA VAL A 17 -10.58 10.07 -0.43
C VAL A 17 -9.51 9.81 0.63
N TRP A 18 -8.35 10.45 0.55
CA TRP A 18 -7.20 10.08 1.39
C TRP A 18 -7.11 10.89 2.70
N THR A 19 -7.94 11.92 2.88
CA THR A 19 -7.96 12.70 4.14
C THR A 19 -9.31 12.58 4.85
N GLU A 20 -10.41 12.82 4.15
CA GLU A 20 -11.75 12.89 4.75
C GLU A 20 -12.44 11.51 4.86
N TRP A 21 -12.01 10.52 4.05
CA TRP A 21 -12.70 9.24 3.85
C TRP A 21 -14.14 9.40 3.34
N ASP A 22 -14.39 10.45 2.54
CA ASP A 22 -15.64 10.69 1.84
C ASP A 22 -15.55 10.13 0.42
N TRP A 23 -15.87 8.83 0.28
CA TRP A 23 -15.71 8.11 -0.99
C TRP A 23 -16.68 8.59 -2.07
N GLU A 24 -17.91 8.92 -1.69
CA GLU A 24 -18.92 9.40 -2.62
C GLU A 24 -18.53 10.76 -3.19
N LYS A 25 -18.05 11.69 -2.34
CA LYS A 25 -17.47 12.96 -2.81
C LYS A 25 -16.25 12.70 -3.66
N GLY A 26 -15.34 11.83 -3.23
CA GLY A 26 -14.17 11.43 -4.00
C GLY A 26 -14.53 11.01 -5.44
N GLU A 27 -15.49 10.09 -5.58
CA GLU A 27 -15.93 9.59 -6.88
C GLU A 27 -16.58 10.69 -7.74
N ARG A 28 -17.47 11.51 -7.18
CA ARG A 28 -18.09 12.62 -7.91
C ARG A 28 -17.04 13.62 -8.42
N GLU A 29 -16.08 13.99 -7.58
CA GLU A 29 -15.04 14.96 -7.92
C GLU A 29 -14.05 14.40 -8.95
N PHE A 30 -13.69 13.12 -8.87
CA PHE A 30 -12.90 12.46 -9.91
C PHE A 30 -13.62 12.44 -11.25
N LEU A 31 -14.88 12.01 -11.27
CA LEU A 31 -15.67 11.97 -12.49
C LEU A 31 -15.78 13.35 -13.12
N ARG A 32 -16.05 14.40 -12.31
CA ARG A 32 -16.11 15.76 -12.80
C ARG A 32 -14.77 16.25 -13.36
N SER A 33 -13.66 15.91 -12.71
CA SER A 33 -12.33 16.21 -13.25
C SER A 33 -12.08 15.53 -14.59
N ILE A 34 -12.48 14.25 -14.75
CA ILE A 34 -12.29 13.48 -15.99
C ILE A 34 -13.20 13.98 -17.10
N GLU A 35 -14.41 14.46 -16.79
CA GLU A 35 -15.30 15.12 -17.76
C GLU A 35 -14.67 16.39 -18.33
N LEU A 36 -14.03 17.20 -17.47
CA LEU A 36 -13.41 18.47 -17.85
C LEU A 36 -12.06 18.28 -18.54
N ASP A 37 -11.27 17.28 -18.13
CA ASP A 37 -10.03 16.87 -18.78
C ASP A 37 -9.95 15.34 -18.90
N PRO A 38 -10.41 14.77 -20.03
CA PRO A 38 -10.39 13.32 -20.22
C PRO A 38 -8.98 12.77 -20.46
N ASN A 39 -7.96 13.61 -20.65
CA ASN A 39 -6.59 13.16 -20.93
C ASN A 39 -5.66 13.27 -19.73
N ASP A 40 -6.16 13.66 -18.54
CA ASP A 40 -5.37 13.63 -17.31
C ASP A 40 -5.11 12.18 -16.85
N ALA A 41 -3.92 11.69 -17.18
CA ALA A 41 -3.46 10.35 -16.82
C ALA A 41 -3.45 10.11 -15.31
N LEU A 42 -3.03 11.09 -14.50
CA LEU A 42 -2.95 10.94 -13.05
C LEU A 42 -4.35 10.89 -12.43
N CYS A 43 -5.25 11.77 -12.86
CA CYS A 43 -6.62 11.77 -12.36
C CYS A 43 -7.28 10.40 -12.57
N ARG A 44 -7.08 9.78 -13.75
CA ARG A 44 -7.56 8.42 -14.04
C ARG A 44 -6.94 7.36 -13.13
N LEU A 45 -5.64 7.42 -12.85
CA LEU A 45 -5.01 6.44 -11.97
C LEU A 45 -5.42 6.58 -10.50
N TYR A 46 -5.55 7.81 -10.01
CA TYR A 46 -6.06 8.02 -8.66
C TYR A 46 -7.53 7.61 -8.55
N TYR A 47 -8.34 7.84 -9.60
CA TYR A 47 -9.69 7.29 -9.65
C TYR A 47 -9.67 5.76 -9.66
N ALA A 48 -8.75 5.11 -10.40
CA ALA A 48 -8.56 3.67 -10.35
C ALA A 48 -8.23 3.15 -8.94
N HIS A 49 -7.45 3.89 -8.15
CA HIS A 49 -7.15 3.55 -6.75
C HIS A 49 -8.39 3.65 -5.86
N LEU A 50 -9.23 4.66 -6.06
CA LEU A 50 -10.52 4.74 -5.38
C LEU A 50 -11.42 3.56 -5.77
N LEU A 51 -11.52 3.24 -7.06
CA LEU A 51 -12.33 2.12 -7.54
C LEU A 51 -11.84 0.78 -6.95
N MET A 52 -10.52 0.58 -6.87
CA MET A 52 -9.91 -0.58 -6.22
C MET A 52 -10.25 -0.64 -4.72
N THR A 53 -10.19 0.49 -4.02
CA THR A 53 -10.61 0.64 -2.62
C THR A 53 -12.09 0.26 -2.44
N LEU A 54 -12.94 0.70 -3.37
CA LEU A 54 -14.36 0.37 -3.41
C LEU A 54 -14.65 -1.01 -4.02
N ARG A 55 -13.62 -1.84 -4.26
CA ARG A 55 -13.73 -3.18 -4.86
C ARG A 55 -14.47 -3.23 -6.21
N LYS A 56 -14.49 -2.12 -6.93
CA LYS A 56 -14.95 -1.98 -8.33
C LYS A 56 -13.80 -2.36 -9.28
N SER A 57 -13.38 -3.62 -9.21
CA SER A 57 -12.11 -4.10 -9.79
C SER A 57 -12.03 -3.96 -11.31
N ASN A 58 -13.13 -4.16 -12.03
CA ASN A 58 -13.15 -4.05 -13.49
C ASN A 58 -12.99 -2.60 -13.93
N GLU A 59 -13.74 -1.67 -13.33
CA GLU A 59 -13.61 -0.24 -13.62
C GLU A 59 -12.22 0.28 -13.23
N ALA A 60 -11.68 -0.17 -12.10
CA ALA A 60 -10.32 0.18 -11.66
C ALA A 60 -9.29 -0.18 -12.74
N ASN A 61 -9.34 -1.39 -13.29
CA ASN A 61 -8.44 -1.83 -14.36
C ASN A 61 -8.61 -1.02 -15.65
N GLN A 62 -9.84 -0.65 -16.02
CA GLN A 62 -10.10 0.17 -17.21
C GLN A 62 -9.49 1.57 -17.06
N GLN A 63 -9.72 2.24 -15.92
CA GLN A 63 -9.14 3.55 -15.66
C GLN A 63 -7.62 3.48 -15.53
N ALA A 64 -7.09 2.44 -14.88
CA ALA A 64 -5.66 2.22 -14.74
C ALA A 64 -4.96 2.08 -16.10
N LYS A 65 -5.50 1.22 -16.96
CA LYS A 65 -5.00 1.03 -18.32
C LYS A 65 -5.07 2.32 -19.13
N LYS A 66 -6.19 3.05 -19.06
CA LYS A 66 -6.34 4.31 -19.80
C LYS A 66 -5.36 5.38 -19.33
N GLY A 67 -5.14 5.51 -18.03
CA GLY A 67 -4.14 6.42 -17.47
C GLY A 67 -2.73 6.10 -17.96
N LEU A 68 -2.35 4.82 -17.96
CA LEU A 68 -1.06 4.37 -18.48
C LEU A 68 -0.90 4.63 -20.00
N GLU A 69 -1.95 4.42 -20.80
CA GLU A 69 -1.94 4.70 -22.24
C GLU A 69 -1.75 6.19 -22.56
N LEU A 70 -2.28 7.08 -21.72
CA LEU A 70 -2.19 8.53 -21.90
C LEU A 70 -0.79 9.08 -21.60
N ASP A 71 -0.08 8.51 -20.63
CA ASP A 71 1.26 8.98 -20.24
C ASP A 71 2.16 7.80 -19.79
N PRO A 72 2.63 6.96 -20.74
CA PRO A 72 3.31 5.70 -20.42
C PRO A 72 4.75 5.86 -19.92
N MET A 73 5.26 7.09 -19.86
CA MET A 73 6.64 7.42 -19.49
C MET A 73 6.74 8.29 -18.24
N ARG A 74 5.61 8.65 -17.61
CA ARG A 74 5.64 9.36 -16.33
C ARG A 74 5.86 8.36 -15.18
N PRO A 75 6.92 8.51 -14.36
CA PRO A 75 7.24 7.58 -13.28
C PRO A 75 6.07 7.36 -12.31
N LEU A 76 5.41 8.43 -11.87
CA LEU A 76 4.25 8.32 -10.98
C LEU A 76 3.07 7.58 -11.62
N VAL A 77 2.86 7.70 -12.94
CA VAL A 77 1.81 6.94 -13.65
C VAL A 77 2.14 5.45 -13.64
N LEU A 78 3.39 5.09 -13.96
CA LEU A 78 3.85 3.70 -13.88
C LEU A 78 3.74 3.13 -12.46
N GLY A 79 4.15 3.90 -11.45
CA GLY A 79 4.06 3.48 -10.05
C GLY A 79 2.62 3.25 -9.59
N LEU A 80 1.73 4.22 -9.82
CA LEU A 80 0.32 4.06 -9.45
C LEU A 80 -0.34 2.89 -10.20
N TYR A 81 0.02 2.65 -11.46
CA TYR A 81 -0.43 1.49 -12.22
C TYR A 81 0.06 0.18 -11.59
N GLY A 82 1.34 0.13 -11.19
CA GLY A 82 1.92 -1.02 -10.48
C GLY A 82 1.17 -1.37 -9.18
N VAL A 83 0.73 -0.36 -8.42
CA VAL A 83 -0.10 -0.58 -7.22
C VAL A 83 -1.46 -1.19 -7.55
N VAL A 84 -2.08 -0.83 -8.68
CA VAL A 84 -3.33 -1.47 -9.13
C VAL A 84 -3.08 -2.93 -9.53
N MET A 85 -2.00 -3.21 -10.28
CA MET A 85 -1.65 -4.59 -10.65
C MET A 85 -1.45 -5.45 -9.40
N LEU A 86 -0.78 -4.89 -8.39
CA LEU A 86 -0.51 -5.57 -7.12
C LEU A 86 -1.77 -5.88 -6.32
N ASN A 87 -2.55 -4.85 -5.97
CA ASN A 87 -3.59 -4.97 -4.95
C ASN A 87 -4.97 -5.35 -5.51
N ASN A 88 -5.20 -5.13 -6.81
CA ASN A 88 -6.44 -5.50 -7.50
C ASN A 88 -6.32 -6.84 -8.23
N ASN A 89 -5.17 -7.11 -8.86
CA ASN A 89 -5.01 -8.25 -9.77
C ASN A 89 -4.11 -9.37 -9.23
N ASP A 90 -3.48 -9.17 -8.06
CA ASP A 90 -2.44 -10.06 -7.52
C ASP A 90 -1.27 -10.30 -8.51
N ASP A 91 -1.02 -9.35 -9.43
CA ASP A 91 0.04 -9.42 -10.43
C ASP A 91 1.33 -8.76 -9.91
N TRP A 92 2.06 -9.55 -9.12
CA TRP A 92 3.33 -9.15 -8.50
C TRP A 92 4.41 -8.82 -9.53
N GLN A 93 4.50 -9.62 -10.59
CA GLN A 93 5.53 -9.45 -11.60
C GLN A 93 5.25 -8.23 -12.47
N GLY A 94 4.00 -8.00 -12.88
CA GLY A 94 3.59 -6.79 -13.57
C GLY A 94 3.81 -5.53 -12.73
N ALA A 95 3.53 -5.59 -11.42
CA ALA A 95 3.81 -4.48 -10.51
C ALA A 95 5.32 -4.18 -10.40
N ILE A 96 6.15 -5.20 -10.19
CA ILE A 96 7.62 -5.06 -10.14
C ILE A 96 8.15 -4.44 -11.43
N GLN A 97 7.71 -4.93 -12.60
CA GLN A 97 8.11 -4.38 -13.90
C GLN A 97 7.72 -2.91 -14.07
N ALA A 98 6.53 -2.53 -13.62
CA ALA A 98 6.07 -1.14 -13.68
C ALA A 98 6.94 -0.21 -12.80
N PHE A 99 7.25 -0.63 -11.57
CA PHE A 99 8.11 0.15 -10.68
C PHE A 99 9.57 0.21 -11.17
N GLU A 100 10.12 -0.88 -11.70
CA GLU A 100 11.46 -0.89 -12.30
C GLU A 100 11.54 0.03 -13.52
N LYS A 101 10.48 0.06 -14.35
CA LYS A 101 10.40 1.00 -15.46
C LYS A 101 10.31 2.45 -14.98
N ALA A 102 9.57 2.73 -13.91
CA ALA A 102 9.51 4.06 -13.33
C ALA A 102 10.90 4.53 -12.86
N LEU A 103 11.63 3.66 -12.15
CA LEU A 103 12.96 3.97 -11.63
C LEU A 103 14.06 4.01 -12.70
N SER A 104 13.88 3.33 -13.83
CA SER A 104 14.81 3.48 -14.97
C SER A 104 14.65 4.82 -15.69
N ILE A 105 13.47 5.43 -15.60
CA ILE A 105 13.19 6.78 -16.13
C ILE A 105 13.63 7.85 -15.12
N ASP A 106 13.24 7.70 -13.85
CA ASP A 106 13.66 8.58 -12.76
C ASP A 106 14.10 7.74 -11.54
N PRO A 107 15.42 7.59 -11.34
CA PRO A 107 15.97 6.88 -10.18
C PRO A 107 15.57 7.46 -8.83
N ASN A 108 15.08 8.70 -8.78
CA ASN A 108 14.64 9.37 -7.56
C ASN A 108 13.12 9.37 -7.39
N ASP A 109 12.35 8.63 -8.21
CA ASP A 109 10.91 8.50 -8.04
C ASP A 109 10.60 7.84 -6.69
N TRP A 110 10.26 8.66 -5.69
CA TRP A 110 10.04 8.22 -4.31
C TRP A 110 8.91 7.18 -4.21
N PHE A 111 7.89 7.29 -5.08
CA PHE A 111 6.73 6.41 -5.05
C PHE A 111 7.14 4.98 -5.42
N SER A 112 7.82 4.80 -6.55
CA SER A 112 8.30 3.49 -7.00
C SER A 112 9.49 3.02 -6.17
N GLY A 113 10.35 3.93 -5.70
CA GLY A 113 11.46 3.63 -4.80
C GLY A 113 11.02 3.04 -3.46
N GLY A 114 9.86 3.47 -2.94
CA GLY A 114 9.25 2.90 -1.74
C GLY A 114 8.49 1.58 -1.99
N ASN A 115 7.80 1.47 -3.13
CA ASN A 115 6.95 0.32 -3.44
C ASN A 115 7.68 -0.88 -4.05
N LEU A 116 8.73 -0.67 -4.85
CA LEU A 116 9.50 -1.76 -5.46
C LEU A 116 10.12 -2.70 -4.42
N PRO A 117 10.81 -2.22 -3.37
CA PRO A 117 11.35 -3.10 -2.33
C PRO A 117 10.25 -3.89 -1.62
N ASN A 118 9.09 -3.28 -1.34
CA ASN A 118 7.95 -3.98 -0.75
C ASN A 118 7.46 -5.14 -1.63
N ALA A 119 7.27 -4.88 -2.93
CA ALA A 119 6.83 -5.88 -3.88
C ALA A 119 7.83 -7.03 -4.02
N LYS A 120 9.13 -6.73 -4.09
CA LYS A 120 10.22 -7.72 -4.14
C LYS A 120 10.32 -8.55 -2.86
N MET A 121 10.21 -7.90 -1.69
CA MET A 121 10.21 -8.58 -0.40
C MET A 121 9.07 -9.59 -0.31
N GLU A 122 7.85 -9.18 -0.65
CA GLU A 122 6.69 -10.07 -0.55
C GLU A 122 6.71 -11.18 -1.60
N ASP A 123 7.18 -10.93 -2.82
CA ASP A 123 7.41 -11.97 -3.83
C ASP A 123 8.43 -13.01 -3.33
N ALA A 124 9.55 -12.57 -2.75
CA ALA A 124 10.54 -13.46 -2.15
C ALA A 124 9.94 -14.28 -0.99
N TYR A 125 9.19 -13.63 -0.10
CA TYR A 125 8.53 -14.29 1.02
C TYR A 125 7.56 -15.39 0.55
N LYS A 126 6.73 -15.12 -0.46
CA LYS A 126 5.77 -16.08 -1.02
C LYS A 126 6.44 -17.28 -1.68
N LYS A 127 7.65 -17.10 -2.24
CA LYS A 127 8.46 -18.17 -2.84
C LYS A 127 9.27 -18.96 -1.80
N GLY A 128 9.24 -18.54 -0.53
CA GLY A 128 10.08 -19.12 0.53
C GLY A 128 11.55 -18.72 0.42
N GLU A 129 11.88 -17.69 -0.36
CA GLU A 129 13.23 -17.12 -0.51
C GLU A 129 13.53 -16.20 0.69
N TYR A 130 13.57 -16.77 1.89
CA TYR A 130 13.61 -15.99 3.13
C TYR A 130 14.93 -15.24 3.36
N GLU A 131 16.05 -15.78 2.88
CA GLU A 131 17.36 -15.13 2.90
C GLU A 131 17.30 -13.84 2.07
N LYS A 132 16.74 -13.93 0.87
CA LYS A 132 16.54 -12.77 0.00
C LYS A 132 15.52 -11.78 0.58
N TRP A 133 14.46 -12.27 1.22
CA TRP A 133 13.49 -11.40 1.91
C TRP A 133 14.16 -10.53 2.98
N ILE A 134 15.05 -11.11 3.80
CA ILE A 134 15.71 -10.35 4.87
C ILE A 134 16.81 -9.41 4.33
N GLU A 135 17.50 -9.80 3.25
CA GLU A 135 18.45 -8.91 2.55
C GLU A 135 17.73 -7.67 2.00
N LEU A 136 16.61 -7.87 1.31
CA LEU A 136 15.78 -6.77 0.77
C LEU A 136 15.20 -5.90 1.89
N TRP A 137 14.84 -6.50 3.03
CA TRP A 137 14.41 -5.74 4.20
C TRP A 137 15.53 -4.84 4.72
N ASP A 138 16.74 -5.37 4.94
CA ASP A 138 17.89 -4.61 5.47
C ASP A 138 18.27 -3.45 4.53
N GLU A 139 18.33 -3.72 3.22
CA GLU A 139 18.57 -2.69 2.20
C GLU A 139 17.52 -1.58 2.29
N LYS A 140 16.24 -1.95 2.29
CA LYS A 140 15.13 -0.99 2.33
C LYS A 140 15.18 -0.13 3.59
N VAL A 141 15.29 -0.75 4.77
CA VAL A 141 15.29 0.01 6.02
C VAL A 141 16.59 0.77 6.24
N GLY A 142 17.67 0.39 5.56
CA GLY A 142 18.93 1.14 5.55
C GLY A 142 18.92 2.39 4.69
N ASN A 143 18.18 2.38 3.58
CA ASN A 143 18.08 3.52 2.67
C ASN A 143 16.90 4.46 3.01
N PHE A 144 15.77 3.90 3.42
CA PHE A 144 14.51 4.64 3.59
C PHE A 144 13.90 4.51 4.99
N GLY A 145 14.41 3.62 5.84
CA GLY A 145 13.85 3.32 7.15
C GLY A 145 14.52 4.08 8.29
N ARG A 146 13.80 4.16 9.42
CA ARG A 146 14.37 4.57 10.71
C ARG A 146 14.78 3.32 11.49
N TRP A 147 15.89 2.72 11.08
CA TRP A 147 16.47 1.54 11.71
C TRP A 147 17.96 1.72 11.97
N LYS A 148 18.32 1.85 13.24
CA LYS A 148 19.72 1.85 13.68
C LYS A 148 20.45 0.60 13.21
N LYS A 149 21.72 0.77 12.85
CA LYS A 149 22.58 -0.31 12.36
C LYS A 149 22.59 -1.51 13.30
N GLU A 150 22.69 -1.28 14.61
CA GLU A 150 22.74 -2.34 15.62
C GLU A 150 21.42 -3.12 15.71
N CYS A 151 20.27 -2.45 15.51
CA CYS A 151 18.98 -3.15 15.41
C CYS A 151 18.93 -4.06 14.18
N ARG A 152 19.43 -3.58 13.04
CA ARG A 152 19.45 -4.37 11.80
C ARG A 152 20.36 -5.58 11.93
N GLU A 153 21.57 -5.39 12.48
CA GLU A 153 22.50 -6.48 12.76
C GLU A 153 21.91 -7.54 13.70
N SER A 154 21.16 -7.10 14.73
CA SER A 154 20.46 -8.02 15.65
C SER A 154 19.41 -8.87 14.92
N VAL A 155 18.62 -8.25 14.04
CA VAL A 155 17.61 -8.94 13.23
C VAL A 155 18.25 -9.90 12.23
N LEU A 156 19.30 -9.47 11.51
CA LEU A 156 20.04 -10.32 10.57
C LEU A 156 20.66 -11.53 11.26
N LYS A 157 21.23 -11.33 12.46
CA LYS A 157 21.76 -12.43 13.28
C LYS A 157 20.65 -13.41 13.67
N ALA A 158 19.51 -12.92 14.16
CA ALA A 158 18.37 -13.78 14.49
C ALA A 158 17.87 -14.57 13.27
N SER A 159 17.85 -13.95 12.09
CA SER A 159 17.51 -14.59 10.82
C SER A 159 18.48 -15.71 10.46
N GLY A 160 19.80 -15.47 10.55
CA GLY A 160 20.82 -16.47 10.22
C GLY A 160 20.85 -17.65 11.19
N GLU A 161 20.56 -17.43 12.46
CA GLU A 161 20.60 -18.48 13.50
C GLU A 161 19.31 -19.30 13.56
N ARG A 162 18.15 -18.68 13.31
CA ARG A 162 16.82 -19.25 13.63
C ARG A 162 15.76 -19.02 12.56
N GLY A 163 16.12 -18.41 11.43
CA GLY A 163 15.23 -18.19 10.29
C GLY A 163 14.34 -16.94 10.39
N HIS A 164 13.51 -16.73 9.37
CA HIS A 164 12.71 -15.50 9.19
C HIS A 164 11.73 -15.22 10.33
N ILE A 165 11.14 -16.24 10.96
CA ILE A 165 10.22 -16.05 12.09
C ILE A 165 10.95 -15.37 13.26
N ALA A 166 12.15 -15.85 13.60
CA ALA A 166 12.98 -15.25 14.62
C ALA A 166 13.44 -13.83 14.24
N ALA A 167 13.65 -13.56 12.95
CA ALA A 167 13.93 -12.23 12.46
C ALA A 167 12.75 -11.28 12.73
N ILE A 168 11.51 -11.70 12.45
CA ILE A 168 10.30 -10.89 12.69
C ILE A 168 10.10 -10.66 14.19
N GLU A 169 10.25 -11.67 15.03
CA GLU A 169 10.19 -11.53 16.49
C GLU A 169 11.23 -10.52 16.99
N GLU A 170 12.45 -10.60 16.45
CA GLU A 170 13.54 -9.69 16.78
C GLU A 170 13.25 -8.26 16.32
N MET A 171 12.59 -8.07 15.16
CA MET A 171 12.12 -6.75 14.72
C MET A 171 11.17 -6.13 15.75
N PHE A 172 10.22 -6.90 16.29
CA PHE A 172 9.33 -6.41 17.36
C PHE A 172 10.10 -6.08 18.63
N ARG A 173 11.05 -6.92 19.05
CA ARG A 173 11.89 -6.66 20.23
C ARG A 173 12.71 -5.37 20.07
N MET A 174 13.27 -5.14 18.89
CA MET A 174 14.00 -3.91 18.55
C MET A 174 13.10 -2.68 18.53
N ASN A 175 11.91 -2.79 17.95
CA ASN A 175 10.93 -1.72 17.97
C ASN A 175 10.44 -1.38 19.38
N GLU A 176 10.21 -2.37 20.24
CA GLU A 176 9.81 -2.15 21.63
C GLU A 176 10.91 -1.48 22.44
N LYS A 177 12.16 -1.91 22.26
CA LYS A 177 13.31 -1.38 22.99
C LYS A 177 13.70 0.04 22.57
N TYR A 178 13.63 0.35 21.28
CA TYR A 178 14.19 1.58 20.72
C TYR A 178 13.16 2.52 20.07
N GLY A 179 11.90 2.10 19.96
CA GLY A 179 10.79 2.94 19.49
C GLY A 179 11.05 3.55 18.11
N ASN A 180 11.15 4.88 18.08
CA ASN A 180 11.34 5.66 16.84
C ASN A 180 12.66 5.39 16.12
N ASP A 181 13.66 4.85 16.81
CA ASP A 181 14.97 4.55 16.24
C ASP A 181 15.01 3.20 15.50
N CYS A 182 14.02 2.33 15.75
CA CYS A 182 13.81 1.05 15.06
C CYS A 182 12.30 0.94 14.74
N TYR A 183 11.83 1.91 13.94
CA TYR A 183 10.42 2.22 13.76
C TYR A 183 9.69 1.21 12.85
N MET A 184 8.48 0.82 13.28
CA MET A 184 7.49 0.12 12.47
C MET A 184 6.15 0.85 12.56
N SER A 185 5.54 1.18 11.41
CA SER A 185 4.18 1.69 11.32
C SER A 185 3.16 0.62 11.73
N SER A 186 1.90 1.02 11.93
CA SER A 186 0.80 0.09 12.20
C SER A 186 0.63 -0.94 11.07
N GLU A 187 0.76 -0.48 9.82
CA GLU A 187 0.77 -1.34 8.63
C GLU A 187 1.86 -2.43 8.69
N ILE A 188 3.12 -2.02 8.93
CA ILE A 188 4.24 -2.97 9.00
C ILE A 188 4.03 -3.95 10.16
N LYS A 189 3.58 -3.49 11.32
CA LYS A 189 3.29 -4.36 12.47
C LYS A 189 2.21 -5.38 12.13
N GLN A 190 1.12 -4.95 11.49
CA GLN A 190 0.05 -5.82 11.05
C GLN A 190 0.58 -6.90 10.11
N GLU A 191 1.28 -6.53 9.03
CA GLU A 191 1.86 -7.45 8.05
C GLU A 191 2.74 -8.51 8.73
N ARG A 192 3.57 -8.09 9.67
CA ARG A 192 4.50 -8.96 10.40
C ARG A 192 3.77 -9.90 11.37
N TYR A 193 2.72 -9.44 12.05
CA TYR A 193 1.90 -10.31 12.91
C TYR A 193 1.14 -11.36 12.10
N ILE A 194 0.65 -11.05 10.90
CA ILE A 194 0.06 -12.05 9.99
C ILE A 194 1.09 -13.13 9.65
N LYS A 195 2.33 -12.75 9.35
CA LYS A 195 3.43 -13.69 9.06
C LYS A 195 3.81 -14.57 10.26
N LEU A 196 3.63 -14.08 11.49
CA LEU A 196 3.76 -14.85 12.72
C LEU A 196 2.53 -15.72 13.04
N GLY A 197 1.45 -15.64 12.25
CA GLY A 197 0.18 -16.30 12.53
C GLY A 197 -0.61 -15.69 13.71
N ASN A 198 -0.21 -14.51 14.20
CA ASN A 198 -0.85 -13.82 15.31
C ASN A 198 -1.92 -12.84 14.82
N ILE A 199 -3.08 -13.37 14.43
CA ILE A 199 -4.18 -12.60 13.85
C ILE A 199 -4.75 -11.58 14.85
N ASP A 200 -4.78 -11.89 16.15
CA ASP A 200 -5.28 -10.98 17.18
C ASP A 200 -4.42 -9.70 17.27
N LYS A 201 -3.09 -9.86 17.34
CA LYS A 201 -2.18 -8.71 17.33
C LYS A 201 -2.16 -7.97 16.00
N ALA A 202 -2.37 -8.68 14.88
CA ALA A 202 -2.53 -8.04 13.58
C ALA A 202 -3.79 -7.15 13.55
N MET A 203 -4.89 -7.61 14.17
CA MET A 203 -6.11 -6.82 14.33
C MET A 203 -5.93 -5.63 15.27
N GLU A 204 -5.20 -5.78 16.38
CA GLU A 204 -4.86 -4.65 17.26
C GLU A 204 -4.05 -3.58 16.52
N ALA A 205 -3.10 -3.99 15.68
CA ALA A 205 -2.33 -3.06 14.84
C ALA A 205 -3.22 -2.34 13.82
N LEU A 206 -4.20 -3.03 13.24
CA LEU A 206 -5.18 -2.44 12.32
C LEU A 206 -6.12 -1.45 13.04
N GLU A 207 -6.64 -1.82 14.21
CA GLU A 207 -7.44 -0.93 15.08
C GLU A 207 -6.64 0.33 15.40
N LYS A 208 -5.34 0.19 15.70
CA LYS A 208 -4.48 1.34 15.95
C LYS A 208 -4.31 2.22 14.71
N GLY A 209 -4.18 1.62 13.53
CA GLY A 209 -4.14 2.33 12.26
C GLY A 209 -5.41 3.17 12.03
N TYR A 210 -6.57 2.61 12.35
CA TYR A 210 -7.84 3.32 12.28
C TYR A 210 -7.90 4.52 13.25
N GLU A 211 -7.52 4.32 14.52
CA GLU A 211 -7.51 5.39 15.54
C GLU A 211 -6.68 6.60 15.13
N VAL A 212 -5.50 6.36 14.56
CA VAL A 212 -4.55 7.43 14.17
C VAL A 212 -4.76 7.91 12.75
N ARG A 213 -5.77 7.39 12.04
CA ARG A 213 -6.04 7.65 10.62
C ARG A 213 -4.80 7.47 9.74
N ASP A 214 -4.13 6.33 9.90
CA ASP A 214 -2.92 6.00 9.14
C ASP A 214 -3.22 6.00 7.62
N ASN A 215 -2.22 6.33 6.80
CA ASN A 215 -2.40 6.57 5.37
C ASN A 215 -2.76 5.28 4.59
N PHE A 216 -2.48 4.10 5.14
CA PHE A 216 -2.88 2.83 4.52
C PHE A 216 -4.37 2.51 4.70
N MET A 217 -5.06 3.21 5.60
CA MET A 217 -6.44 2.90 5.97
C MET A 217 -7.42 2.86 4.80
N PRO A 218 -7.39 3.76 3.79
CA PRO A 218 -8.24 3.64 2.61
C PRO A 218 -8.09 2.30 1.89
N TYR A 219 -6.91 1.68 1.96
CA TYR A 219 -6.61 0.45 1.21
C TYR A 219 -7.00 -0.82 1.97
N ILE A 220 -7.52 -0.76 3.19
CA ILE A 220 -7.78 -1.99 3.98
C ILE A 220 -8.85 -2.88 3.37
N SER A 221 -9.74 -2.34 2.53
CA SER A 221 -10.79 -3.09 1.82
C SER A 221 -10.28 -3.77 0.55
N THR A 222 -9.05 -3.50 0.10
CA THR A 222 -8.51 -4.12 -1.11
C THR A 222 -8.34 -5.63 -0.91
N ARG A 223 -8.44 -6.38 -2.02
CA ARG A 223 -8.42 -7.85 -2.01
C ARG A 223 -7.19 -8.39 -1.28
N TYR A 224 -6.02 -7.86 -1.62
CA TYR A 224 -4.74 -8.14 -1.00
C TYR A 224 -4.18 -6.85 -0.36
N PRO A 225 -3.45 -6.91 0.77
CA PRO A 225 -3.20 -8.06 1.64
C PRO A 225 -4.31 -8.32 2.68
N TYR A 226 -5.27 -7.41 2.82
CA TYR A 226 -6.08 -7.29 4.03
C TYR A 226 -7.38 -8.10 4.00
N TYR A 227 -8.21 -7.93 2.97
CA TYR A 227 -9.56 -8.50 2.96
C TYR A 227 -9.57 -10.01 3.16
N ASN A 228 -8.71 -10.76 2.46
CA ASN A 228 -8.67 -12.21 2.60
C ASN A 228 -8.25 -12.72 3.99
N GLN A 229 -7.51 -11.91 4.75
CA GLN A 229 -6.99 -12.28 6.08
C GLN A 229 -8.02 -12.02 7.18
N PHE A 230 -8.87 -11.00 7.01
CA PHE A 230 -9.72 -10.50 8.10
C PHE A 230 -11.22 -10.48 7.78
N LYS A 231 -11.66 -10.83 6.56
CA LYS A 231 -13.08 -10.74 6.14
C LYS A 231 -14.09 -11.36 7.11
N ASP A 232 -13.70 -12.41 7.83
CA ASP A 232 -14.57 -13.13 8.77
C ASP A 232 -14.43 -12.63 10.22
N ASN A 233 -13.52 -11.68 10.48
CA ASN A 233 -13.32 -11.06 11.79
C ASN A 233 -14.35 -9.93 12.02
N PRO A 234 -15.21 -10.01 13.05
CA PRO A 234 -16.24 -9.00 13.29
C PRO A 234 -15.70 -7.58 13.52
N LYS A 235 -14.52 -7.45 14.14
CA LYS A 235 -13.88 -6.14 14.38
C LYS A 235 -13.44 -5.50 13.06
N TYR A 236 -12.89 -6.29 12.14
CA TYR A 236 -12.52 -5.81 10.81
C TYR A 236 -13.73 -5.33 10.02
N VAL A 237 -14.80 -6.13 10.01
CA VAL A 237 -16.06 -5.74 9.35
C VAL A 237 -16.62 -4.45 9.93
N GLU A 238 -16.51 -4.26 11.26
CA GLU A 238 -16.95 -3.02 11.91
C GLU A 238 -16.09 -1.81 11.52
N ILE A 239 -14.76 -1.96 11.39
CA ILE A 239 -13.89 -0.89 10.88
C ILE A 239 -14.29 -0.51 9.46
N LEU A 240 -14.50 -1.49 8.56
CA LEU A 240 -14.98 -1.23 7.20
C LEU A 240 -16.29 -0.44 7.19
N ARG A 241 -17.27 -0.83 8.01
CA ARG A 241 -18.55 -0.12 8.14
C ARG A 241 -18.38 1.32 8.63
N LYS A 242 -17.58 1.52 9.69
CA LYS A 242 -17.29 2.87 10.23
C LYS A 242 -16.61 3.76 9.20
N MET A 243 -15.79 3.16 8.34
CA MET A 243 -15.14 3.86 7.24
C MET A 243 -16.04 4.02 6.02
N GLY A 244 -17.21 3.38 5.93
CA GLY A 244 -18.05 3.39 4.72
C GLY A 244 -17.46 2.59 3.55
N LEU A 245 -16.60 1.61 3.83
CA LEU A 245 -15.97 0.74 2.84
C LEU A 245 -16.81 -0.53 2.58
N PRO A 246 -16.70 -1.15 1.38
CA PRO A 246 -17.45 -2.37 1.06
C PRO A 246 -17.12 -3.53 2.00
N THR A 247 -18.10 -4.38 2.27
CA THR A 247 -17.94 -5.57 3.14
C THR A 247 -18.19 -6.84 2.33
N ALA A 248 -18.12 -8.03 2.94
CA ALA A 248 -18.46 -9.26 2.22
C ALA A 248 -19.92 -9.32 1.75
N ASN A 249 -20.80 -8.53 2.36
CA ASN A 249 -22.25 -8.61 2.18
C ASN A 249 -22.84 -7.49 1.32
N ASN A 250 -22.04 -6.53 0.83
CA ASN A 250 -22.42 -5.44 -0.06
C ASN A 250 -21.23 -5.03 -0.92
#